data_AF-F5YEZ3-F1
#
_entry.id   AF-F5YEZ3-F1
#
_cell.length_a   1.000
_cell.length_b   1.000
_cell.length_c   1.000
_cell.angle_alpha   90.00
_cell.angle_beta   90.00
_cell.angle_gamma   90.00
#
_symmetry.space_group_name_H-M   'P 1'
#
loop_
_entity.id
_entity.type
_entity.pdbx_description
1 polymer ?
#
loop_
_entity_poly.entity_id
_entity_poly.type
_entity_poly.pdbx_seq_one_letter_code
_entity_poly.pdbx_strand_id
1 'polypeptide(L)'
;MVSSYLEYLPMSDIAKYSKGPPANGVPFSGYPQQHPTEKDKLILIYDPVGANPTVMEFKLSDVLHVEEVPSAVTEQGEGVPLIKLWIRKGAHGVILEPFEVDEPIKFIQKSREFREDFMKPKAPAKM
;
A
#
# COMPACT_ATOMS: atom_id res chain seq x y z
N MET A 1 1.04 21.37 -1.53
CA MET A 1 1.62 21.75 -0.22
C MET A 1 1.86 20.44 0.55
N VAL A 2 3.05 19.84 0.43
CA VAL A 2 3.39 18.47 0.91
C VAL A 2 4.37 18.56 2.10
N SER A 3 4.29 19.64 2.90
CA SER A 3 5.29 19.91 3.95
C SER A 3 5.04 19.14 5.24
N SER A 4 3.78 18.78 5.55
CA SER A 4 3.43 18.34 6.91
C SER A 4 3.89 16.93 7.27
N TYR A 5 4.17 16.06 6.28
CA TYR A 5 4.51 14.65 6.54
C TYR A 5 5.96 14.46 7.01
N LEU A 6 6.86 15.36 6.61
CA LEU A 6 8.27 15.36 7.04
C LEU A 6 8.49 15.96 8.43
N GLU A 7 7.46 16.58 9.01
CA GLU A 7 7.56 17.32 10.27
C GLU A 7 7.39 16.43 11.52
N TYR A 8 6.74 15.26 11.39
CA TYR A 8 6.48 14.34 12.50
C TYR A 8 7.54 13.25 12.70
N LEU A 9 8.43 13.11 11.73
CA LEU A 9 9.59 12.25 11.86
C LEU A 9 10.65 13.11 12.58
N PRO A 10 11.32 12.62 13.64
CA PRO A 10 12.38 13.39 14.26
C PRO A 10 13.34 13.83 13.14
N MET A 11 13.40 15.14 12.88
CA MET A 11 14.18 15.75 11.80
C MET A 11 15.67 15.36 11.88
N SER A 12 16.09 14.78 12.98
CA SER A 12 17.42 14.26 13.27
C SER A 12 17.75 12.89 12.69
N ASP A 13 16.78 12.01 12.36
CA ASP A 13 17.08 10.62 11.95
C ASP A 13 16.66 10.23 10.54
N ILE A 14 15.82 11.02 9.86
CA ILE A 14 15.61 10.89 8.42
C ILE A 14 16.58 11.81 7.73
N ALA A 15 17.83 11.38 7.71
CA ALA A 15 18.90 12.05 7.02
C ALA A 15 18.50 12.29 5.56
N LYS A 16 17.99 13.51 5.30
CA LYS A 16 18.46 14.31 4.18
C LYS A 16 19.97 14.08 4.11
N TYR A 17 20.43 13.53 2.99
CA TYR A 17 21.82 13.26 2.58
C TYR A 17 22.30 11.78 2.53
N SER A 18 22.37 11.32 1.27
CA SER A 18 23.48 10.63 0.62
C SER A 18 23.92 9.26 1.14
N LYS A 19 23.14 8.25 0.76
CA LYS A 19 23.61 7.01 0.11
C LYS A 19 22.36 6.40 -0.51
N GLY A 20 22.50 5.74 -1.66
CA GLY A 20 21.38 5.07 -2.33
C GLY A 20 20.66 4.06 -1.41
N PRO A 21 19.67 3.33 -1.95
CA PRO A 21 18.83 2.45 -1.16
C PRO A 21 19.64 1.53 -0.23
N PRO A 22 19.31 1.46 1.08
CA PRO A 22 20.09 0.67 2.02
C PRO A 22 20.07 -0.81 1.62
N ALA A 23 21.23 -1.47 1.67
CA ALA A 23 21.39 -2.86 1.21
C ALA A 23 20.49 -3.88 1.95
N ASN A 24 20.04 -3.53 3.15
CA ASN A 24 19.12 -4.31 3.97
C ASN A 24 17.67 -3.80 3.95
N GLY A 25 17.33 -2.90 3.01
CA GLY A 25 15.99 -2.37 2.82
C GLY A 25 15.22 -3.10 1.72
N VAL A 26 13.93 -3.38 1.96
CA VAL A 26 13.00 -3.88 0.96
C VAL A 26 12.14 -2.71 0.46
N PRO A 27 12.10 -2.43 -0.85
CA PRO A 27 11.37 -1.29 -1.39
C PRO A 27 9.86 -1.57 -1.53
N PHE A 28 9.04 -0.59 -1.14
CA PHE A 28 7.58 -0.57 -1.35
C PHE A 28 7.19 0.78 -1.94
N SER A 29 6.42 0.80 -3.03
CA SER A 29 5.97 2.03 -3.69
C SER A 29 4.46 2.19 -3.59
N GLY A 30 3.99 3.36 -3.21
CA GLY A 30 2.57 3.61 -3.01
C GLY A 30 2.26 5.00 -2.50
N TYR A 31 0.98 5.22 -2.19
CA TYR A 31 0.51 6.44 -1.58
C TYR A 31 0.62 6.36 -0.05
N PRO A 32 1.35 7.26 0.61
CA PRO A 32 1.53 7.22 2.05
C PRO A 32 0.39 7.92 2.79
N GLN A 33 -0.01 7.36 3.93
CA GLN A 33 -0.97 7.95 4.85
C GLN A 33 -0.54 7.72 6.30
N GLN A 34 -0.72 8.71 7.16
CA GLN A 34 -0.51 8.53 8.60
C GLN A 34 -1.61 7.65 9.19
N HIS A 35 -1.25 6.72 10.09
CA HIS A 35 -2.26 5.92 10.77
C HIS A 35 -3.17 6.85 11.61
N PRO A 36 -4.51 6.72 11.55
CA PRO A 36 -5.43 7.67 12.18
C PRO A 36 -5.26 7.83 13.68
N THR A 37 -4.85 6.77 14.38
CA THR A 37 -4.79 6.72 15.85
C THR A 37 -3.40 6.41 16.41
N GLU A 38 -2.50 5.81 15.63
CA GLU A 38 -1.22 5.27 16.10
C GLU A 38 -0.09 6.02 15.40
N LYS A 39 0.44 7.06 16.05
CA LYS A 39 1.38 7.99 15.42
C LYS A 39 2.73 7.36 15.05
N ASP A 40 3.06 6.21 15.60
CA ASP A 40 4.27 5.43 15.32
C ASP A 40 4.11 4.48 14.12
N LYS A 41 2.96 4.52 13.43
CA LYS A 41 2.66 3.69 12.27
C LYS A 41 2.37 4.51 11.01
N LEU A 42 2.69 3.90 9.88
CA LEU A 42 2.47 4.41 8.54
C LEU A 42 1.63 3.41 7.76
N ILE A 43 0.61 3.92 7.07
CA ILE A 43 -0.16 3.17 6.08
C ILE A 43 0.41 3.51 4.70
N LEU A 44 0.62 2.49 3.88
CA LEU A 44 0.96 2.61 2.47
C LEU A 44 -0.12 1.93 1.65
N ILE A 45 -0.77 2.71 0.77
CA ILE A 45 -1.67 2.17 -0.24
C ILE A 45 -0.84 1.80 -1.45
N TYR A 46 -0.55 0.51 -1.60
CA TYR A 46 0.14 -0.04 -2.75
C TYR A 46 -0.82 -0.10 -3.95
N ASP A 47 -0.32 0.26 -5.13
CA ASP A 47 -1.07 0.29 -6.39
C ASP A 47 -2.44 1.02 -6.28
N PRO A 48 -2.46 2.29 -5.83
CA PRO A 48 -3.70 3.00 -5.48
C PRO A 48 -4.62 3.24 -6.69
N VAL A 49 -4.10 3.16 -7.91
CA VAL A 49 -4.83 3.39 -9.17
C VAL A 49 -4.98 2.13 -10.02
N GLY A 50 -4.46 0.99 -9.56
CA GLY A 50 -4.47 -0.25 -10.31
C GLY A 50 -5.59 -1.22 -9.90
N ALA A 51 -5.48 -2.45 -10.38
CA ALA A 51 -6.56 -3.44 -10.26
C ALA A 51 -6.67 -4.07 -8.87
N ASN A 52 -5.59 -4.03 -8.07
CA ASN A 52 -5.54 -4.67 -6.75
C ASN A 52 -4.88 -3.74 -5.72
N PRO A 53 -5.54 -2.63 -5.34
CA PRO A 53 -5.03 -1.75 -4.31
C PRO A 53 -4.89 -2.54 -3.00
N THR A 54 -3.72 -2.47 -2.39
CA THR A 54 -3.41 -3.21 -1.15
C THR A 54 -3.03 -2.23 -0.07
N VAL A 55 -3.71 -2.30 1.08
CA VAL A 55 -3.39 -1.46 2.23
C VAL A 55 -2.39 -2.19 3.10
N MET A 56 -1.20 -1.60 3.26
CA MET A 56 -0.11 -2.15 4.06
C MET A 56 0.18 -1.20 5.23
N GLU A 57 0.46 -1.74 6.40
CA GLU A 57 0.87 -0.99 7.58
C GLU A 57 2.30 -1.37 7.99
N PHE A 58 3.09 -0.36 8.34
CA PHE A 58 4.46 -0.48 8.82
C PHE A 58 4.69 0.39 10.07
N LYS A 59 5.60 -0.04 10.95
CA LYS A 59 6.12 0.82 12.02
C LYS A 59 7.09 1.84 11.46
N LEU A 60 7.00 3.09 11.90
CA LEU A 60 7.93 4.16 11.51
C LEU A 60 9.38 3.85 11.90
N SER A 61 9.60 3.16 13.02
CA SER A 61 10.93 2.70 13.47
C SER A 61 11.61 1.73 12.51
N ASP A 62 10.87 1.17 11.56
CA ASP A 62 11.36 0.17 10.60
C ASP A 62 11.58 0.76 9.21
N VAL A 63 11.21 2.03 9.00
CA VAL A 63 11.47 2.78 7.77
C VAL A 63 12.93 3.24 7.76
N LEU A 64 13.70 2.75 6.80
CA LEU A 64 15.13 3.07 6.65
C LEU A 64 15.37 4.24 5.71
N HIS A 65 14.52 4.39 4.68
CA HIS A 65 14.67 5.45 3.69
C HIS A 65 13.32 5.75 3.03
N VAL A 66 13.14 7.00 2.61
CA VAL A 66 11.98 7.47 1.86
C VAL A 66 12.48 8.27 0.67
N GLU A 67 12.00 7.92 -0.52
CA GLU A 67 12.25 8.64 -1.77
C GLU A 67 10.92 9.09 -2.36
N GLU A 68 10.82 10.35 -2.76
CA GLU A 68 9.68 10.83 -3.55
C GLU A 68 9.84 10.31 -4.98
N VAL A 69 8.78 9.71 -5.53
CA VAL A 69 8.77 9.22 -6.90
C VAL A 69 7.72 9.99 -7.73
N PRO A 70 7.83 10.01 -9.07
CA PRO A 70 6.85 10.69 -9.91
C PRO A 70 5.43 10.24 -9.58
N SER A 71 4.52 11.20 -9.44
CA SER A 71 3.11 10.95 -9.14
C SER A 71 2.48 10.02 -10.19
N ALA A 72 1.62 9.10 -9.76
CA ALA A 72 0.71 8.42 -10.68
C ALA A 72 -0.37 9.40 -11.14
N VAL A 73 -0.83 9.25 -12.37
CA VAL A 73 -1.91 10.08 -12.93
C VAL A 73 -3.15 9.19 -13.03
N THR A 74 -4.27 9.62 -12.44
CA THR A 74 -5.55 8.93 -12.58
C THR A 74 -6.09 9.11 -14.00
N GLU A 75 -7.09 8.31 -14.39
CA GLU A 75 -7.77 8.48 -15.70
C GLU A 75 -8.42 9.88 -15.86
N GLN A 76 -8.64 10.59 -14.75
CA GLN A 76 -9.23 11.93 -14.69
C GLN A 76 -8.17 13.05 -14.75
N GLY A 77 -6.89 12.69 -14.86
CA GLY A 77 -5.77 13.65 -14.93
C GLY A 77 -5.30 14.17 -13.57
N GLU A 78 -5.76 13.59 -12.46
CA GLU A 78 -5.34 13.99 -11.12
C GLU A 78 -4.02 13.30 -10.75
N GLY A 79 -3.07 14.07 -10.19
CA GLY A 79 -1.79 13.55 -9.73
C GLY A 79 -1.88 12.99 -8.31
N VAL A 80 -1.63 11.69 -8.16
CA VAL A 80 -1.51 11.01 -6.86
C VAL A 80 -0.03 10.98 -6.47
N PRO A 81 0.40 11.71 -5.41
CA PRO A 81 1.79 11.71 -4.98
C PRO A 81 2.18 10.33 -4.48
N LEU A 82 3.24 9.77 -5.06
CA LEU A 82 3.74 8.46 -4.69
C LEU A 82 5.08 8.60 -3.97
N ILE A 83 5.34 7.70 -3.02
CA ILE A 83 6.66 7.55 -2.41
C ILE A 83 7.16 6.13 -2.59
N LYS A 84 8.47 5.97 -2.41
CA LYS A 84 9.15 4.69 -2.27
C LYS A 84 9.73 4.60 -0.87
N LEU A 85 9.29 3.61 -0.12
CA LEU A 85 9.75 3.30 1.22
C LEU A 85 10.74 2.15 1.16
N TRP A 86 11.84 2.23 1.90
CA TRP A 86 12.68 1.08 2.19
C TRP A 86 12.45 0.65 3.62
N ILE A 87 11.87 -0.53 3.80
CA ILE A 87 11.60 -1.11 5.11
C ILE A 87 12.72 -2.09 5.47
N ARG A 88 13.15 -2.07 6.73
CA ARG A 88 14.19 -2.99 7.24
C ARG A 88 13.80 -4.44 6.99
N LYS A 89 14.67 -5.20 6.33
CA LYS A 89 14.47 -6.64 6.12
C LYS A 89 14.28 -7.38 7.45
N GLY A 90 13.23 -8.19 7.54
CA GLY A 90 12.85 -8.90 8.77
C GLY A 90 11.95 -8.08 9.72
N ALA A 91 11.62 -6.83 9.39
CA ALA A 91 10.54 -6.11 10.06
C ALA A 91 9.17 -6.75 9.76
N HIS A 92 8.21 -6.50 10.64
CA HIS A 92 6.85 -6.99 10.50
C HIS A 92 5.99 -5.90 9.86
N GLY A 93 5.28 -6.25 8.79
CA GLY A 93 4.21 -5.44 8.22
C GLY A 93 2.87 -6.16 8.36
N VAL A 94 1.78 -5.40 8.27
CA VAL A 94 0.41 -5.94 8.28
C VAL A 94 -0.24 -5.62 6.94
N ILE A 95 -0.87 -6.61 6.32
CA ILE A 95 -1.76 -6.40 5.17
C ILE A 95 -3.19 -6.34 5.69
N LEU A 96 -3.90 -5.28 5.35
CA LEU A 96 -5.28 -5.05 5.74
C LEU A 96 -6.20 -5.48 4.58
N GLU A 97 -6.81 -6.65 4.73
CA GLU A 97 -7.74 -7.20 3.73
C GLU A 97 -9.20 -7.01 4.16
N PRO A 98 -10.05 -6.39 3.32
CA PRO A 98 -11.48 -6.33 3.58
C PRO A 98 -12.11 -7.74 3.53
N PHE A 99 -13.10 -7.95 4.38
CA PHE A 99 -13.87 -9.20 4.44
C PHE A 99 -15.37 -8.91 4.61
N GLU A 100 -16.19 -9.85 4.18
CA GLU A 100 -17.63 -9.83 4.44
C GLU A 100 -17.89 -10.44 5.82
N VAL A 101 -18.62 -9.69 6.65
CA VAL A 101 -19.04 -10.11 7.98
C VAL A 101 -20.22 -11.07 7.82
N ASP A 102 -19.94 -12.36 7.83
CA ASP A 102 -20.93 -13.45 7.71
C ASP A 102 -20.55 -14.64 8.60
N GLU A 103 -21.44 -15.64 8.69
CA GLU A 103 -21.22 -16.91 9.38
C GLU A 103 -21.14 -18.07 8.36
N PRO A 104 -19.93 -18.57 8.02
CA PRO A 104 -18.60 -18.14 8.46
C PRO A 104 -18.11 -16.88 7.73
N ILE A 105 -17.10 -16.21 8.30
CA ILE A 105 -16.47 -15.03 7.68
C ILE A 105 -16.00 -15.37 6.26
N LYS A 106 -16.32 -14.49 5.31
CA LYS A 106 -15.93 -14.64 3.91
C LYS A 106 -14.86 -13.62 3.58
N PHE A 107 -13.63 -14.11 3.38
CA PHE A 107 -12.56 -13.30 2.84
C PHE A 107 -12.72 -13.12 1.33
N ILE A 108 -12.38 -11.93 0.83
CA ILE A 108 -12.54 -11.57 -0.59
C ILE A 108 -11.53 -12.30 -1.50
N GLN A 109 -10.55 -13.02 -0.94
CA GLN A 109 -9.61 -13.85 -1.70
C GLN A 109 -10.25 -15.10 -2.34
N LYS A 110 -11.13 -14.88 -3.32
CA LYS A 110 -11.43 -15.77 -4.45
C LYS A 110 -11.44 -15.02 -5.78
N SER A 111 -10.64 -13.95 -5.91
CA SER A 111 -10.55 -13.16 -7.16
C SER A 111 -10.02 -13.95 -8.36
N ARG A 112 -9.39 -15.11 -8.14
CA ARG A 112 -9.00 -16.04 -9.22
C ARG A 112 -10.10 -17.04 -9.61
N GLU A 113 -10.89 -17.53 -8.65
CA GLU A 113 -11.96 -18.50 -8.91
C GLU A 113 -13.23 -17.83 -9.50
N PHE A 114 -13.50 -16.57 -9.12
CA PHE A 114 -14.65 -15.83 -9.66
C PHE A 114 -14.52 -15.48 -11.15
N ARG A 115 -13.30 -15.31 -11.68
CA ARG A 115 -13.09 -15.07 -13.11
C ARG A 115 -13.50 -16.27 -13.97
N GLU A 116 -13.34 -17.50 -13.49
CA GLU A 116 -13.73 -18.68 -14.25
C GLU A 116 -15.24 -18.91 -14.24
N ASP A 117 -15.91 -18.66 -13.11
CA ASP A 117 -17.37 -18.84 -13.03
C ASP A 117 -18.16 -17.74 -13.72
N PHE A 118 -17.64 -16.51 -13.79
CA PHE A 118 -18.29 -15.41 -14.52
C PHE A 118 -18.11 -15.52 -16.05
N MET A 119 -17.07 -16.22 -16.50
CA MET A 119 -16.76 -16.41 -17.93
C MET A 119 -17.31 -17.73 -18.50
N LYS A 120 -17.90 -18.60 -17.68
CA LYS A 120 -18.61 -19.80 -18.18
C LYS A 120 -19.91 -19.36 -18.87
N PRO A 121 -20.12 -19.65 -20.16
CA PRO A 121 -21.40 -19.40 -20.80
C PRO A 121 -22.48 -20.22 -20.08
N LYS A 122 -23.54 -19.55 -19.60
CA LYS A 122 -24.72 -20.23 -19.07
C LYS A 122 -25.30 -21.11 -20.17
N ALA A 123 -25.36 -22.43 -19.94
CA ALA A 123 -26.00 -23.35 -20.87
C ALA A 123 -27.45 -22.93 -21.11
N PRO A 124 -27.95 -22.98 -22.35
CA PRO A 124 -29.32 -22.57 -22.64
C PRO A 124 -30.30 -23.49 -21.89
N ALA A 125 -31.25 -22.87 -21.19
CA ALA A 125 -32.34 -23.59 -20.55
C ALA A 125 -33.11 -24.40 -21.61
N LYS A 126 -33.18 -25.71 -21.43
CA LYS A 126 -33.97 -26.60 -22.30
C LYS A 126 -35.46 -26.28 -22.10
N MET A 127 -36.15 -26.03 -23.22
CA MET A 127 -37.61 -25.92 -23.33
C MET A 127 -38.30 -27.26 -23.05
#